data_AF-A0A2N5KKC7-F1
#
_entry.id   AF-A0A2N5KKC7-F1
#
_cell.length_a   1.000
_cell.length_b   1.000
_cell.length_c   1.000
_cell.angle_alpha   90.00
_cell.angle_beta   90.00
_cell.angle_gamma   90.00
#
_symmetry.space_group_name_H-M   'P 1'
#
loop_
_entity.id
_entity.type
_entity.pdbx_description
1 polymer ?
#
loop_
_entity_poly.entity_id
_entity_poly.type
_entity_poly.pdbx_seq_one_letter_code
_entity_poly.pdbx_strand_id
1 'polypeptide(L)'
;MTYRKKLIEVALPLDTINKESAREKSIRHGHPSTLHLWWARRPLAACRAVLFASLVDDPSNDLPEEEAKVERDRLFGILEDLVKWENSNDENVLGRAQAEIMRSTGNNPPPVLDPFCGGGSIPLEAQRLGLEAHGSDLNPVAVLITKALIEIPPKFAGKPPVNPESRGKIGNEGNWRGARGLAEDVRYYGKWMRDEAEKRIGHLYPKGPNGETVIAWLWARTVRCPNPACSAAMPLVSSFWLSKKTAKKAWVEPVVDREKKEVRFTVMTGEGAPRDGTVNRQGATCLVCDTTVPFSHVRAEGRAKHMEQKLMAVVAEDERGRKYITPTEQHVVFANKAKPSWRPEAELYGKAAVNVPLYGLTTFADLFTNRQLVALDTFSDLVSEARKEVYKDA
;
A
#
# COMPACT_ATOMS: atom_id res chain seq x y z
N MET A 1 14.18 -6.48 44.94
CA MET A 1 14.61 -5.27 44.21
C MET A 1 13.71 -4.13 44.66
N THR A 2 14.29 -3.01 45.05
CA THR A 2 13.53 -1.78 45.33
C THR A 2 12.97 -1.27 44.00
N TYR A 3 11.68 -0.94 43.98
CA TYR A 3 11.03 -0.38 42.81
C TYR A 3 11.69 0.93 42.40
N ARG A 4 11.97 1.12 41.11
CA ARG A 4 12.49 2.37 40.54
C ARG A 4 11.48 2.91 39.55
N LYS A 5 11.04 4.16 39.75
CA LYS A 5 10.08 4.82 38.87
C LYS A 5 10.66 4.99 37.48
N LYS A 6 9.85 4.75 36.45
CA LYS A 6 10.21 4.94 35.04
C LYS A 6 9.70 6.29 34.54
N LEU A 7 10.34 6.84 33.49
CA LEU A 7 9.93 8.12 32.89
C LEU A 7 8.44 8.14 32.51
N ILE A 8 7.93 7.03 31.97
CA ILE A 8 6.53 6.90 31.54
C ILE A 8 5.52 7.12 32.67
N GLU A 9 5.92 6.92 33.94
CA GLU A 9 5.06 7.09 35.11
C GLU A 9 4.99 8.52 35.62
N VAL A 10 5.91 9.38 35.19
CA VAL A 10 6.09 10.73 35.71
C VAL A 10 5.67 11.76 34.66
N ALA A 11 6.38 11.82 33.54
CA ALA A 11 6.11 12.81 32.50
C ALA A 11 6.70 12.39 31.15
N LEU A 12 6.05 12.84 30.07
CA LEU A 12 6.49 12.66 28.69
C LEU A 12 6.20 13.93 27.87
N PRO A 13 7.02 14.26 26.85
CA PRO A 13 6.75 15.34 25.91
C PRO A 13 5.65 14.93 24.90
N LEU A 14 4.42 14.77 25.41
CA LEU A 14 3.28 14.25 24.66
C LEU A 14 2.96 15.08 23.41
N ASP A 15 3.13 16.40 23.45
CA ASP A 15 2.90 17.27 22.30
C ASP A 15 3.83 16.92 21.12
N THR A 16 5.12 16.71 21.41
CA THR A 16 6.11 16.30 20.40
C THR A 16 5.80 14.90 19.87
N ILE A 17 5.48 13.94 20.75
CA ILE A 17 5.13 12.56 20.36
C ILE A 17 3.87 12.55 19.47
N ASN A 18 2.83 13.29 19.86
CA ASN A 18 1.56 13.36 19.14
C ASN A 18 1.74 14.02 17.76
N LYS A 19 2.52 15.09 17.68
CA LYS A 19 2.83 15.78 16.43
C LYS A 19 3.54 14.86 15.43
N GLU A 20 4.61 14.18 15.85
CA GLU A 20 5.35 13.28 14.96
C GLU A 20 4.53 12.02 14.60
N SER A 21 3.75 11.47 15.54
CA SER A 21 2.82 10.36 15.27
C SER A 21 1.74 10.72 14.23
N ALA A 22 1.25 11.96 14.24
CA ALA A 22 0.31 12.46 13.23
C ALA A 22 1.00 12.67 11.88
N ARG A 23 2.20 13.26 11.89
CA ARG A 23 3.02 13.50 10.69
C ARG A 23 3.37 12.20 9.96
N GLU A 24 3.63 11.12 10.68
CA GLU A 24 3.99 9.81 10.11
C GLU A 24 2.96 9.31 9.07
N LYS A 25 1.67 9.61 9.27
CA LYS A 25 0.59 9.25 8.32
C LYS A 25 0.74 9.87 6.94
N SER A 26 1.53 10.93 6.80
CA SER A 26 1.78 11.64 5.54
C SER A 26 3.06 11.20 4.84
N ILE A 27 3.90 10.36 5.47
CA ILE A 27 5.13 9.85 4.88
C ILE A 27 4.80 8.89 3.74
N ARG A 28 5.48 9.05 2.60
CA ARG A 28 5.24 8.28 1.37
C ARG A 28 6.48 7.53 0.88
N HIS A 29 7.60 7.60 1.60
CA HIS A 29 8.82 6.91 1.25
C HIS A 29 9.55 6.40 2.50
N GLY A 30 10.18 5.22 2.42
CA GLY A 30 10.99 4.62 3.47
C GLY A 30 10.23 4.06 4.69
N HIS A 31 8.99 4.51 4.93
CA HIS A 31 8.17 4.00 6.03
C HIS A 31 7.62 2.59 5.74
N PRO A 32 7.58 1.66 6.71
CA PRO A 32 7.08 0.29 6.48
C PRO A 32 5.68 0.19 5.85
N SER A 33 4.81 1.19 6.07
CA SER A 33 3.48 1.26 5.41
C SER A 33 3.53 1.44 3.90
N THR A 34 4.67 1.87 3.37
CA THR A 34 4.90 2.04 1.93
C THR A 34 5.37 0.74 1.26
N LEU A 35 5.82 -0.23 2.06
CA LEU A 35 6.18 -1.58 1.59
C LEU A 35 4.99 -2.54 1.72
N HIS A 36 4.42 -2.64 2.93
CA HIS A 36 3.24 -3.47 3.21
C HIS A 36 2.22 -2.70 4.06
N LEU A 37 1.00 -2.58 3.55
CA LEU A 37 -0.09 -1.92 4.27
C LEU A 37 -0.62 -2.84 5.38
N TRP A 38 -0.73 -2.32 6.60
CA TRP A 38 -1.44 -2.95 7.71
C TRP A 38 -2.43 -1.95 8.30
N TRP A 39 -3.71 -2.33 8.38
CA TRP A 39 -4.81 -1.40 8.68
C TRP A 39 -4.78 -0.81 10.09
N ALA A 40 -4.12 -1.49 11.04
CA ALA A 40 -4.04 -1.09 12.44
C ALA A 40 -2.59 -0.83 12.90
N ARG A 41 -1.70 -0.39 11.99
CA ARG A 41 -0.31 -0.13 12.35
C ARG A 41 -0.21 1.02 13.35
N ARG A 42 0.46 0.78 14.48
CA ARG A 42 0.76 1.81 15.49
C ARG A 42 1.84 2.76 14.98
N PRO A 43 1.75 4.08 15.27
CA PRO A 43 2.80 5.03 14.90
C PRO A 43 4.15 4.62 15.49
N LEU A 44 5.20 4.57 14.67
CA LEU A 44 6.54 4.21 15.11
C LEU A 44 7.09 5.22 16.12
N ALA A 45 6.81 6.50 15.92
CA ALA A 45 7.14 7.56 16.89
C ALA A 45 6.62 7.24 18.30
N ALA A 46 5.34 6.87 18.42
CA ALA A 46 4.73 6.50 19.69
C ALA A 46 5.33 5.20 20.28
N CYS A 47 5.53 4.18 19.44
CA CYS A 47 6.14 2.92 19.89
C CYS A 47 7.55 3.14 20.46
N ARG A 48 8.39 3.91 19.77
CA ARG A 48 9.75 4.25 20.20
C ARG A 48 9.75 5.04 21.51
N ALA A 49 8.86 6.02 21.64
CA ALA A 49 8.74 6.82 22.85
C ALA A 49 8.33 5.97 24.06
N VAL A 50 7.32 5.12 23.91
CA VAL A 50 6.85 4.23 24.99
C VAL A 50 7.93 3.25 25.39
N LEU A 51 8.61 2.60 24.43
CA LEU A 51 9.70 1.66 24.73
C LEU A 51 10.83 2.32 25.52
N PHE A 52 11.30 3.49 25.08
CA PHE A 52 12.33 4.22 25.80
C PHE A 52 11.86 4.61 27.21
N ALA A 53 10.68 5.22 27.33
CA ALA A 53 10.16 5.71 28.59
C ALA A 53 9.78 4.62 29.60
N SER A 54 9.45 3.41 29.13
CA SER A 54 9.19 2.26 29.99
C SER A 54 10.47 1.62 30.55
N LEU A 55 11.62 1.85 29.94
CA LEU A 55 12.89 1.25 30.36
C LEU A 55 13.78 2.22 31.12
N VAL A 56 13.75 3.50 30.77
CA VAL A 56 14.57 4.54 31.39
C VAL A 56 13.99 4.96 32.74
N ASP A 57 14.84 4.94 33.77
CA ASP A 57 14.49 5.38 35.12
C ASP A 57 14.24 6.89 35.15
N ASP A 58 13.26 7.33 35.94
CA ASP A 58 13.11 8.75 36.24
C ASP A 58 14.23 9.19 37.21
N PRO A 59 14.87 10.34 36.99
CA PRO A 59 15.98 10.80 37.82
C PRO A 59 15.58 11.12 39.28
N SER A 60 14.29 11.28 39.60
CA SER A 60 13.83 11.46 40.99
C SER A 60 14.08 10.25 41.90
N ASN A 61 14.48 9.10 41.34
CA ASN A 61 14.91 7.96 42.14
C ASN A 61 16.25 8.21 42.86
N ASP A 62 17.13 9.05 42.30
CA ASP A 62 18.50 9.27 42.83
C ASP A 62 18.82 10.74 43.12
N LEU A 63 18.07 11.69 42.53
CA LEU A 63 18.37 13.12 42.58
C LEU A 63 17.26 13.91 43.31
N PRO A 64 17.61 15.03 43.97
CA PRO A 64 16.64 16.02 44.44
C PRO A 64 15.81 16.60 43.28
N GLU A 65 14.59 17.08 43.55
CA GLU A 65 13.62 17.48 42.50
C GLU A 65 14.18 18.48 41.47
N GLU A 66 14.93 19.50 41.89
CA GLU A 66 15.49 20.51 40.97
C GLU A 66 16.53 19.89 40.01
N GLU A 67 17.40 19.02 40.51
CA GLU A 67 18.38 18.30 39.69
C GLU A 67 17.72 17.23 38.82
N ALA A 68 16.72 16.54 39.37
CA ALA A 68 15.92 15.56 38.65
C ALA A 68 15.19 16.21 37.47
N LYS A 69 14.70 17.43 37.62
CA LYS A 69 14.06 18.18 36.54
C LYS A 69 15.04 18.48 35.39
N VAL A 70 16.25 18.94 35.69
CA VAL A 70 17.29 19.21 34.68
C VAL A 70 17.65 17.92 33.92
N GLU A 71 17.83 16.81 34.65
CA GLU A 71 18.14 15.53 34.03
C GLU A 71 16.96 14.98 33.21
N ARG A 72 15.73 15.19 33.67
CA ARG A 72 14.52 14.82 32.94
C ARG A 72 14.40 15.59 31.63
N ASP A 73 14.71 16.88 31.62
CA ASP A 73 14.73 17.70 30.40
C ASP A 73 15.79 17.18 29.40
N ARG A 74 16.96 16.71 29.86
CA ARG A 74 17.96 16.04 29.01
C ARG A 74 17.40 14.75 28.39
N LEU A 75 16.72 13.93 29.19
CA LEU A 75 16.10 12.68 28.74
C LEU A 75 14.97 12.95 27.73
N PHE A 76 14.19 14.01 27.94
CA PHE A 76 13.20 14.48 26.97
C PHE A 76 13.85 14.93 25.67
N GLY A 77 14.97 15.64 25.70
CA GLY A 77 15.71 15.99 24.49
C GLY A 77 16.12 14.76 23.65
N ILE A 78 16.53 13.66 24.30
CA ILE A 78 16.77 12.38 23.60
C ILE A 78 15.48 11.84 22.98
N LEU A 79 14.39 11.81 23.75
CA LEU A 79 13.09 11.30 23.29
C LEU A 79 12.52 12.11 22.12
N GLU A 80 12.61 13.44 22.18
CA GLU A 80 12.16 14.34 21.13
C GLU A 80 12.94 14.17 19.84
N ASP A 81 14.25 13.92 19.93
CA ASP A 81 15.05 13.54 18.77
C ASP A 81 14.70 12.15 18.26
N LEU A 82 14.46 11.19 19.16
CA LEU A 82 14.08 9.83 18.80
C LEU A 82 12.79 9.80 18.00
N VAL A 83 11.76 10.56 18.36
CA VAL A 83 10.43 10.46 17.71
C VAL A 83 10.36 11.08 16.32
N LYS A 84 11.35 11.90 15.92
CA LYS A 84 11.42 12.47 14.57
C LYS A 84 11.70 11.37 13.54
N TRP A 85 10.89 11.29 12.49
CA TRP A 85 11.05 10.26 11.46
C TRP A 85 12.44 10.29 10.82
N GLU A 86 12.96 11.49 10.54
CA GLU A 86 14.26 11.71 9.91
C GLU A 86 15.41 11.09 10.70
N ASN A 87 15.26 10.95 12.02
CA ASN A 87 16.26 10.41 12.92
C ASN A 87 16.13 8.89 13.14
N SER A 88 15.16 8.22 12.49
CA SER A 88 14.84 6.81 12.78
C SER A 88 15.98 5.82 12.51
N ASN A 89 17.02 6.24 11.77
CA ASN A 89 18.23 5.45 11.52
C ASN A 89 19.51 6.26 11.85
N ASP A 90 19.42 7.34 12.62
CA ASP A 90 20.58 8.14 13.03
C ASP A 90 21.33 7.41 14.16
N GLU A 91 22.55 6.96 13.89
CA GLU A 91 23.37 6.17 14.83
C GLU A 91 23.70 6.95 16.12
N ASN A 92 23.84 8.28 16.07
CA ASN A 92 24.12 9.09 17.26
C ASN A 92 22.87 9.22 18.14
N VAL A 93 21.70 9.44 17.54
CA VAL A 93 20.43 9.50 18.28
C VAL A 93 20.11 8.14 18.91
N LEU A 94 20.21 7.06 18.13
CA LEU A 94 19.98 5.70 18.63
C LEU A 94 21.01 5.31 19.70
N GLY A 95 22.28 5.66 19.52
CA GLY A 95 23.35 5.37 20.48
C GLY A 95 23.14 6.05 21.84
N ARG A 96 22.71 7.32 21.86
CA ARG A 96 22.34 8.01 23.11
C ARG A 96 21.20 7.30 23.83
N ALA A 97 20.19 6.86 23.08
CA ALA A 97 19.03 6.18 23.64
C ALA A 97 19.38 4.80 24.21
N GLN A 98 20.15 4.02 23.45
CA GLN A 98 20.65 2.71 23.85
C GLN A 98 21.51 2.80 25.13
N ALA A 99 22.40 3.80 25.21
CA ALA A 99 23.23 4.01 26.39
C ALA A 99 22.39 4.30 27.65
N GLU A 100 21.32 5.07 27.52
CA GLU A 100 20.43 5.38 28.65
C GLU A 100 19.61 4.16 29.10
N ILE A 101 19.10 3.38 28.13
CA ILE A 101 18.43 2.11 28.41
C ILE A 101 19.38 1.16 29.15
N MET A 102 20.62 1.01 28.68
CA MET A 102 21.63 0.17 29.34
C MET A 102 21.90 0.63 30.77
N ARG A 103 22.10 1.94 30.98
CA ARG A 103 22.29 2.52 32.33
C ARG A 103 21.12 2.18 33.25
N SER A 104 19.89 2.43 32.80
CA SER A 104 18.67 2.24 33.59
C SER A 104 18.30 0.77 33.85
N THR A 105 18.93 -0.17 33.13
CA THR A 105 18.66 -1.61 33.24
C THR A 105 19.86 -2.38 33.79
N GLY A 106 20.90 -1.70 34.26
CA GLY A 106 22.11 -2.34 34.78
C GLY A 106 22.85 -3.17 33.73
N ASN A 107 22.88 -2.69 32.49
CA ASN A 107 23.42 -3.37 31.30
C ASN A 107 22.72 -4.70 30.95
N ASN A 108 21.50 -4.92 31.44
CA ASN A 108 20.71 -6.11 31.14
C ASN A 108 19.26 -5.73 30.81
N PRO A 109 19.02 -5.06 29.66
CA PRO A 109 17.68 -4.67 29.26
C PRO A 109 16.80 -5.91 29.06
N PRO A 110 15.56 -5.91 29.57
CA PRO A 110 14.66 -7.03 29.39
C PRO A 110 14.22 -7.19 27.93
N PRO A 111 13.90 -8.41 27.48
CA PRO A 111 13.32 -8.62 26.16
C PRO A 111 11.92 -7.98 26.07
N VAL A 112 11.58 -7.50 24.88
CA VAL A 112 10.26 -6.94 24.56
C VAL A 112 9.41 -8.00 23.87
N LEU A 113 8.21 -8.24 24.38
CA LEU A 113 7.22 -9.11 23.76
C LEU A 113 5.98 -8.32 23.34
N ASP A 114 5.66 -8.35 22.06
CA ASP A 114 4.38 -7.88 21.52
C ASP A 114 3.55 -9.10 21.05
N PRO A 115 2.58 -9.57 21.86
CA PRO A 115 1.80 -10.77 21.54
C PRO A 115 0.74 -10.54 20.44
N PHE A 116 0.56 -9.29 19.98
CA PHE A 116 -0.42 -8.90 18.95
C PHE A 116 0.21 -7.90 17.97
N CYS A 117 1.36 -8.27 17.43
CA CYS A 117 2.27 -7.33 16.77
C CYS A 117 1.73 -6.73 15.47
N GLY A 118 0.75 -7.37 14.82
CA GLY A 118 0.11 -6.89 13.60
C GLY A 118 1.13 -6.50 12.53
N GLY A 119 1.28 -5.19 12.32
CA GLY A 119 2.19 -4.62 11.33
C GLY A 119 3.65 -4.50 11.78
N GLY A 120 4.01 -4.99 12.97
CA GLY A 120 5.38 -5.10 13.46
C GLY A 120 6.00 -3.85 14.08
N SER A 121 5.21 -2.83 14.44
CA SER A 121 5.74 -1.53 14.90
C SER A 121 6.56 -1.62 16.18
N ILE A 122 6.06 -2.27 17.23
CA ILE A 122 6.76 -2.36 18.53
C ILE A 122 8.05 -3.19 18.39
N PRO A 123 8.02 -4.42 17.82
CA PRO A 123 9.25 -5.19 17.63
C PRO A 123 10.31 -4.49 16.76
N LEU A 124 9.89 -3.76 15.73
CA LEU A 124 10.81 -2.99 14.87
C LEU A 124 11.53 -1.90 15.66
N GLU A 125 10.79 -1.12 16.44
CA GLU A 125 11.37 -0.05 17.25
C GLU A 125 12.19 -0.58 18.42
N ALA A 126 11.79 -1.72 19.01
CA ALA A 126 12.59 -2.41 20.02
C ALA A 126 13.96 -2.81 19.45
N GLN A 127 14.01 -3.40 18.25
CA GLN A 127 15.25 -3.75 17.58
C GLN A 127 16.13 -2.52 17.28
N ARG A 128 15.54 -1.40 16.85
CA ARG A 128 16.28 -0.13 16.65
C ARG A 128 16.90 0.39 17.96
N LEU A 129 16.21 0.22 19.08
CA LEU A 129 16.69 0.55 20.41
C LEU A 129 17.64 -0.50 21.01
N GLY A 130 18.09 -1.49 20.20
CA GLY A 130 19.04 -2.50 20.64
C GLY A 130 18.47 -3.56 21.59
N LEU A 131 17.14 -3.68 21.65
CA LEU A 131 16.46 -4.64 22.51
C LEU A 131 16.24 -5.97 21.79
N GLU A 132 16.26 -7.07 22.56
CA GLU A 132 15.73 -8.34 22.10
C GLU A 132 14.20 -8.21 21.92
N ALA A 133 13.70 -8.51 20.72
CA ALA A 133 12.32 -8.25 20.35
C ALA A 133 11.62 -9.53 19.85
N HIS A 134 10.49 -9.85 20.48
CA HIS A 134 9.62 -10.97 20.15
C HIS A 134 8.26 -10.45 19.72
N GLY A 135 7.74 -10.96 18.61
CA GLY A 135 6.41 -10.62 18.09
C GLY A 135 5.61 -11.87 17.81
N SER A 136 4.33 -11.86 18.18
CA SER A 136 3.36 -12.90 17.83
C SER A 136 2.10 -12.27 17.25
N ASP A 137 1.40 -13.00 16.39
CA ASP A 137 0.07 -12.65 15.92
C ASP A 137 -0.66 -13.92 15.47
N LEU A 138 -1.98 -13.95 15.61
CA LEU A 138 -2.80 -15.06 15.10
C LEU A 138 -2.90 -15.01 13.57
N ASN A 139 -2.81 -13.82 12.97
CA ASN A 139 -2.95 -13.64 11.54
C ASN A 139 -1.62 -13.98 10.83
N PRO A 140 -1.57 -15.00 9.95
CA PRO A 140 -0.34 -15.39 9.27
C PRO A 140 0.22 -14.27 8.37
N VAL A 141 -0.61 -13.36 7.87
CA VAL A 141 -0.17 -12.18 7.10
C VAL A 141 0.56 -11.18 8.00
N ALA A 142 0.09 -10.95 9.22
CA ALA A 142 0.78 -10.11 10.21
C ALA A 142 2.14 -10.70 10.58
N VAL A 143 2.18 -12.02 10.82
CA VAL A 143 3.42 -12.75 11.10
C VAL A 143 4.42 -12.61 9.95
N LEU A 144 3.97 -12.79 8.71
CA LEU A 144 4.82 -12.65 7.52
C LEU A 144 5.37 -11.22 7.37
N ILE A 145 4.51 -10.19 7.51
CA ILE A 145 4.92 -8.78 7.46
C ILE A 145 5.96 -8.49 8.53
N THR A 146 5.73 -8.94 9.76
CA THR A 146 6.63 -8.70 10.88
C THR A 146 7.96 -9.41 10.67
N LYS A 147 7.96 -10.68 10.24
CA LYS A 147 9.18 -11.43 9.87
C LYS A 147 9.99 -10.71 8.79
N ALA A 148 9.32 -10.21 7.74
CA ALA A 148 9.99 -9.48 6.67
C ALA A 148 10.65 -8.18 7.15
N LEU A 149 10.10 -7.54 8.19
CA LEU A 149 10.64 -6.31 8.75
C LEU A 149 11.79 -6.54 9.74
N ILE A 150 11.64 -7.48 10.68
CA ILE A 150 12.54 -7.57 11.85
C ILE A 150 13.43 -8.81 11.87
N GLU A 151 13.06 -9.88 11.16
CA GLU A 151 13.78 -11.15 11.22
C GLU A 151 14.69 -11.36 10.00
N ILE A 152 14.21 -10.99 8.80
CA ILE A 152 14.97 -11.21 7.57
C ILE A 152 16.15 -10.24 7.46
N PRO A 153 15.99 -8.90 7.54
CA PRO A 153 17.10 -7.98 7.28
C PRO A 153 18.35 -8.17 8.16
N PRO A 154 18.23 -8.42 9.49
CA PRO A 154 19.41 -8.65 10.34
C PRO A 154 20.22 -9.88 9.96
N LYS A 155 19.60 -10.95 9.43
CA LYS A 155 20.30 -12.17 8.98
C LYS A 155 21.27 -11.89 7.82
N PHE A 156 21.03 -10.81 7.09
CA PHE A 156 21.84 -10.35 5.96
C PHE A 156 22.64 -9.08 6.27
N ALA A 157 22.65 -8.62 7.53
CA ALA A 157 23.43 -7.46 7.92
C ALA A 157 24.92 -7.70 7.66
N GLY A 158 25.60 -6.74 7.03
CA GLY A 158 27.03 -6.87 6.72
C GLY A 158 27.34 -7.76 5.51
N LYS A 159 26.36 -8.47 4.95
CA LYS A 159 26.60 -9.42 3.86
C LYS A 159 26.61 -8.72 2.50
N PRO A 160 27.51 -9.11 1.59
CA PRO A 160 27.48 -8.63 0.21
C PRO A 160 26.24 -9.16 -0.52
N PRO A 161 25.74 -8.42 -1.54
CA PRO A 161 24.69 -8.90 -2.42
C PRO A 161 25.17 -10.10 -3.26
N VAL A 162 24.24 -10.95 -3.66
CA VAL A 162 24.52 -12.08 -4.56
C VAL A 162 24.35 -11.73 -6.03
N ASN A 163 23.62 -10.66 -6.37
CA ASN A 163 23.36 -10.32 -7.76
C ASN A 163 24.65 -10.03 -8.58
N PRO A 164 24.72 -10.50 -9.84
CA PRO A 164 25.89 -10.35 -10.70
C PRO A 164 26.35 -8.90 -10.92
N GLU A 165 25.41 -7.96 -11.06
CA GLU A 165 25.74 -6.56 -11.33
C GLU A 165 26.53 -5.93 -10.16
N SER A 166 26.15 -6.24 -8.93
CA SER A 166 26.82 -5.72 -7.75
C SER A 166 28.15 -6.43 -7.49
N ARG A 167 28.23 -7.75 -7.77
CA ARG A 167 29.47 -8.53 -7.65
C ARG A 167 30.53 -8.12 -8.68
N GLY A 168 30.11 -7.68 -9.86
CA GLY A 168 31.02 -7.21 -10.92
C GLY A 168 31.64 -5.83 -10.68
N LYS A 169 31.18 -5.07 -9.67
CA LYS A 169 31.71 -3.73 -9.36
C LYS A 169 32.98 -3.86 -8.50
N ILE A 170 34.14 -3.68 -9.13
CA ILE A 170 35.46 -3.66 -8.47
C ILE A 170 35.48 -2.62 -7.34
N GLY A 171 35.96 -3.00 -6.15
CA GLY A 171 36.15 -2.09 -5.01
C GLY A 171 35.01 -2.03 -3.99
N ASN A 172 33.96 -2.84 -4.13
CA ASN A 172 32.80 -2.83 -3.24
C ASN A 172 32.84 -3.92 -2.15
N GLU A 173 33.97 -4.60 -1.96
CA GLU A 173 34.11 -5.81 -1.12
C GLU A 173 34.03 -5.58 0.40
N GLY A 174 33.77 -4.35 0.87
CA GLY A 174 33.80 -4.04 2.30
C GLY A 174 32.83 -2.96 2.82
N ASN A 175 31.91 -2.43 2.00
CA ASN A 175 31.06 -1.29 2.41
C ASN A 175 29.55 -1.63 2.59
N TRP A 176 29.23 -2.91 2.81
CA TRP A 176 27.85 -3.38 2.98
C TRP A 176 27.34 -3.20 4.41
N ARG A 177 27.20 -1.95 4.86
CA ARG A 177 26.67 -1.64 6.19
C ARG A 177 25.18 -2.01 6.30
N GLY A 178 24.79 -2.62 7.42
CA GLY A 178 23.40 -3.03 7.67
C GLY A 178 22.86 -3.94 6.57
N ALA A 179 21.58 -3.79 6.22
CA ALA A 179 20.90 -4.60 5.20
C ALA A 179 21.11 -4.10 3.76
N ARG A 180 22.15 -3.30 3.47
CA ARG A 180 22.37 -2.71 2.13
C ARG A 180 22.58 -3.76 1.04
N GLY A 181 23.33 -4.83 1.30
CA GLY A 181 23.52 -5.91 0.33
C GLY A 181 22.18 -6.56 -0.05
N LEU A 182 21.37 -6.92 0.94
CA LEU A 182 20.00 -7.43 0.70
C LEU A 182 19.14 -6.43 -0.09
N ALA A 183 19.24 -5.14 0.21
CA ALA A 183 18.49 -4.11 -0.50
C ALA A 183 18.90 -4.02 -1.99
N GLU A 184 20.18 -4.19 -2.32
CA GLU A 184 20.63 -4.27 -3.72
C GLU A 184 20.07 -5.50 -4.43
N ASP A 185 20.07 -6.67 -3.78
CA ASP A 185 19.45 -7.88 -4.34
C ASP A 185 17.95 -7.68 -4.60
N VAL A 186 17.20 -7.14 -3.63
CA VAL A 186 15.77 -6.86 -3.80
C VAL A 186 15.52 -5.92 -4.97
N ARG A 187 16.34 -4.88 -5.16
CA ARG A 187 16.23 -3.97 -6.31
C ARG A 187 16.55 -4.67 -7.63
N TYR A 188 17.63 -5.45 -7.67
CA TYR A 188 18.06 -6.14 -8.87
C TYR A 188 17.03 -7.18 -9.33
N TYR A 189 16.66 -8.12 -8.47
CA TYR A 189 15.70 -9.17 -8.82
C TYR A 189 14.28 -8.60 -9.00
N GLY A 190 13.92 -7.54 -8.27
CA GLY A 190 12.67 -6.81 -8.52
C GLY A 190 12.64 -6.16 -9.91
N LYS A 191 13.75 -5.57 -10.36
CA LYS A 191 13.90 -5.06 -11.73
C LYS A 191 13.83 -6.19 -12.75
N TRP A 192 14.52 -7.30 -12.52
CA TRP A 192 14.48 -8.47 -13.38
C TRP A 192 13.05 -9.00 -13.55
N MET A 193 12.31 -9.17 -12.44
CA MET A 193 10.90 -9.60 -12.48
C MET A 193 10.03 -8.62 -13.28
N ARG A 194 10.22 -7.31 -13.09
CA ARG A 194 9.48 -6.29 -13.86
C ARG A 194 9.77 -6.43 -15.35
N ASP A 195 11.03 -6.55 -15.73
CA ASP A 195 11.46 -6.64 -17.12
C ASP A 195 10.94 -7.94 -17.77
N GLU A 196 10.93 -9.06 -17.04
CA GLU A 196 10.33 -10.32 -17.50
C GLU A 196 8.80 -10.25 -17.62
N ALA A 197 8.12 -9.59 -16.68
CA ALA A 197 6.70 -9.34 -16.79
C ALA A 197 6.38 -8.49 -18.04
N GLU A 198 7.17 -7.44 -18.31
CA GLU A 198 6.98 -6.61 -19.49
C GLU A 198 7.14 -7.42 -20.79
N LYS A 199 8.12 -8.33 -20.86
CA LYS A 199 8.26 -9.26 -22.01
C LYS A 199 7.04 -10.16 -22.20
N ARG A 200 6.53 -10.75 -21.10
CA ARG A 200 5.43 -11.73 -21.15
C ARG A 200 4.08 -11.10 -21.42
N ILE A 201 3.77 -9.99 -20.75
CA ILE A 201 2.42 -9.42 -20.72
C ILE A 201 2.37 -7.95 -21.11
N GLY A 202 3.49 -7.28 -21.39
CA GLY A 202 3.54 -5.85 -21.73
C GLY A 202 2.69 -5.50 -22.96
N HIS A 203 2.54 -6.42 -23.90
CA HIS A 203 1.65 -6.26 -25.07
C HIS A 203 0.15 -6.08 -24.71
N LEU A 204 -0.27 -6.40 -23.49
CA LEU A 204 -1.63 -6.17 -22.96
C LEU A 204 -1.81 -4.75 -22.37
N TYR A 205 -0.72 -3.99 -22.28
CA TYR A 205 -0.63 -2.66 -21.68
C TYR A 205 -0.10 -1.65 -22.71
N PRO A 206 -0.89 -1.34 -23.76
CA PRO A 206 -0.47 -0.37 -24.77
C PRO A 206 -0.24 1.00 -24.13
N LYS A 207 0.74 1.72 -24.68
CA LYS A 207 1.06 3.11 -24.31
C LYS A 207 -0.09 4.06 -24.67
N GLY A 208 -0.03 5.28 -24.13
CA GLY A 208 -0.92 6.36 -24.50
C GLY A 208 -0.74 6.78 -25.97
N PRO A 209 -1.67 7.59 -26.52
CA PRO A 209 -1.62 8.02 -27.92
C PRO A 209 -0.33 8.72 -28.33
N ASN A 210 0.39 9.36 -27.40
CA ASN A 210 1.67 10.03 -27.66
C ASN A 210 2.86 9.27 -27.06
N GLY A 211 2.69 7.97 -26.76
CA GLY A 211 3.74 7.13 -26.17
C GLY A 211 3.87 7.26 -24.65
N GLU A 212 2.91 7.87 -23.97
CA GLU A 212 2.93 7.99 -22.50
C GLU A 212 2.78 6.63 -21.81
N THR A 213 3.41 6.49 -20.63
CA THR A 213 3.20 5.31 -19.78
C THR A 213 1.82 5.35 -19.17
N VAL A 214 1.01 4.34 -19.46
CA VAL A 214 -0.32 4.18 -18.88
C VAL A 214 -0.24 3.45 -17.55
N ILE A 215 -0.79 4.05 -16.51
CA ILE A 215 -0.76 3.54 -15.13
C ILE A 215 -2.11 3.00 -14.65
N ALA A 216 -3.22 3.36 -15.29
CA ALA A 216 -4.54 2.80 -14.96
C ALA A 216 -5.55 2.91 -16.11
N TRP A 217 -6.55 2.03 -16.05
CA TRP A 217 -7.75 2.08 -16.91
C TRP A 217 -8.98 2.09 -16.01
N LEU A 218 -9.89 3.04 -16.25
CA LEU A 218 -11.11 3.20 -15.48
C LEU A 218 -12.28 2.65 -16.27
N TRP A 219 -12.95 1.63 -15.72
CA TRP A 219 -14.03 0.90 -16.39
C TRP A 219 -15.34 1.07 -15.63
N ALA A 220 -16.44 1.19 -16.37
CA ALA A 220 -17.79 1.01 -15.85
C ALA A 220 -18.23 -0.44 -16.08
N ARG A 221 -18.94 -1.03 -15.11
CA ARG A 221 -19.78 -2.22 -15.39
C ARG A 221 -21.01 -1.77 -16.18
N THR A 222 -21.55 -2.63 -17.03
CA THR A 222 -22.78 -2.33 -17.78
C THR A 222 -23.84 -3.42 -17.57
N VAL A 223 -25.12 -3.06 -17.67
CA VAL A 223 -26.26 -3.99 -17.71
C VAL A 223 -27.22 -3.60 -18.84
N ARG A 224 -28.08 -4.51 -19.31
CA ARG A 224 -29.06 -4.15 -20.36
C ARG A 224 -30.21 -3.33 -19.78
N CYS A 225 -30.61 -2.29 -20.50
CA CYS A 225 -31.78 -1.50 -20.16
C CYS A 225 -33.04 -2.37 -20.22
N PRO A 226 -33.91 -2.37 -19.17
CA PRO A 226 -35.13 -3.16 -19.16
C PRO A 226 -36.20 -2.63 -20.11
N ASN A 227 -36.09 -1.38 -20.58
CA ASN A 227 -37.00 -0.84 -21.59
C ASN A 227 -36.76 -1.57 -22.92
N PRO A 228 -37.72 -2.37 -23.43
CA PRO A 228 -37.53 -3.18 -24.64
C PRO A 228 -37.30 -2.34 -25.89
N ALA A 229 -37.82 -1.10 -25.93
CA ALA A 229 -37.55 -0.18 -27.03
C ALA A 229 -36.11 0.36 -26.98
N CYS A 230 -35.42 0.27 -25.85
CA CYS A 230 -34.05 0.74 -25.66
C CYS A 230 -33.06 -0.44 -25.71
N SER A 231 -33.02 -1.30 -24.69
CA SER A 231 -32.05 -2.40 -24.55
C SER A 231 -30.57 -2.01 -24.65
N ALA A 232 -30.25 -0.72 -24.52
CA ALA A 232 -28.89 -0.20 -24.51
C ALA A 232 -28.07 -0.81 -23.37
N ALA A 233 -26.75 -0.94 -23.57
CA ALA A 233 -25.82 -1.25 -22.50
C ALA A 233 -25.67 -0.02 -21.58
N MET A 234 -26.25 -0.08 -20.39
CA MET A 234 -26.27 1.01 -19.41
C MET A 234 -24.99 0.98 -18.56
N PRO A 235 -24.07 1.96 -18.70
CA PRO A 235 -22.92 2.05 -17.80
C PRO A 235 -23.36 2.43 -16.38
N LEU A 236 -22.83 1.72 -15.40
CA LEU A 236 -23.09 1.91 -13.97
C LEU A 236 -21.94 2.71 -13.37
N VAL A 237 -22.15 4.00 -13.14
CA VAL A 237 -21.13 4.97 -12.74
C VAL A 237 -21.65 5.79 -11.57
N SER A 238 -20.94 5.77 -10.43
CA SER A 238 -21.29 6.59 -9.27
C SER A 238 -20.81 8.04 -9.38
N SER A 239 -19.71 8.27 -10.11
CA SER A 239 -19.21 9.62 -10.40
C SER A 239 -18.41 9.63 -11.69
N PHE A 240 -18.64 10.68 -12.49
CA PHE A 240 -17.88 10.96 -13.71
C PHE A 240 -16.65 11.85 -13.46
N TRP A 241 -16.43 12.31 -12.22
CA TRP A 241 -15.23 13.06 -11.87
C TRP A 241 -13.97 12.17 -11.88
N LEU A 242 -12.92 12.66 -12.52
CA LEU A 242 -11.58 12.05 -12.50
C LEU A 242 -10.65 12.80 -11.53
N SER A 243 -10.75 14.12 -11.50
CA SER A 243 -10.04 15.00 -10.56
C SER A 243 -10.88 16.25 -10.28
N LYS A 244 -11.02 16.57 -8.99
CA LYS A 244 -11.68 17.81 -8.50
C LYS A 244 -10.70 18.91 -8.09
N LYS A 245 -9.39 18.70 -8.29
CA LYS A 245 -8.38 19.72 -7.92
C LYS A 245 -8.58 20.96 -8.78
N THR A 246 -8.75 22.14 -8.16
CA THR A 246 -9.13 23.39 -8.85
C THR A 246 -8.30 23.68 -10.10
N ALA A 247 -6.97 23.52 -10.02
CA ALA A 247 -6.06 23.78 -11.15
C ALA A 247 -5.89 22.59 -12.13
N LYS A 248 -6.46 21.42 -11.81
CA LYS A 248 -6.33 20.18 -12.61
C LYS A 248 -7.66 19.41 -12.61
N LYS A 249 -8.76 20.11 -12.92
CA LYS A 249 -10.09 19.48 -13.05
C LYS A 249 -10.12 18.59 -14.28
N ALA A 250 -10.66 17.38 -14.11
CA ALA A 250 -10.87 16.43 -15.19
C ALA A 250 -12.10 15.57 -14.92
N TRP A 251 -12.86 15.23 -15.95
CA TRP A 251 -14.04 14.38 -15.87
C TRP A 251 -14.25 13.57 -17.15
N VAL A 252 -15.13 12.57 -17.06
CA VAL A 252 -15.60 11.79 -18.19
C VAL A 252 -16.95 12.32 -18.64
N GLU A 253 -17.05 12.74 -19.89
CA GLU A 253 -18.31 13.15 -20.53
C GLU A 253 -18.88 11.98 -21.34
N PRO A 254 -20.11 11.51 -21.02
CA PRO A 254 -20.78 10.51 -21.84
C PRO A 254 -21.35 11.13 -23.12
N VAL A 255 -20.89 10.62 -24.27
CA VAL A 255 -21.45 10.93 -25.59
C VAL A 255 -22.48 9.86 -25.94
N VAL A 256 -23.75 10.25 -26.02
CA VAL A 256 -24.89 9.35 -26.22
C VAL A 256 -25.34 9.38 -27.68
N ASP A 257 -25.27 8.24 -28.36
CA ASP A 257 -25.89 8.04 -29.67
C ASP A 257 -27.24 7.35 -29.46
N ARG A 258 -28.34 8.11 -29.56
CA ARG A 258 -29.69 7.60 -29.29
C ARG A 258 -30.21 6.70 -30.41
N GLU A 259 -29.70 6.85 -31.64
CA GLU A 259 -30.09 6.00 -32.78
C GLU A 259 -29.44 4.62 -32.67
N LYS A 260 -28.12 4.58 -32.43
CA LYS A 260 -27.38 3.33 -32.22
C LYS A 260 -27.54 2.76 -30.82
N LYS A 261 -28.14 3.55 -29.90
CA LYS A 261 -28.33 3.21 -28.49
C LYS A 261 -27.00 2.88 -27.80
N GLU A 262 -25.97 3.64 -28.15
CA GLU A 262 -24.61 3.49 -27.66
C GLU A 262 -24.21 4.66 -26.76
N VAL A 263 -23.37 4.35 -25.78
CA VAL A 263 -22.69 5.37 -24.97
C VAL A 263 -21.19 5.25 -25.23
N ARG A 264 -20.56 6.37 -25.55
CA ARG A 264 -19.10 6.55 -25.61
C ARG A 264 -18.67 7.54 -24.54
N PHE A 265 -17.38 7.55 -24.23
CA PHE A 265 -16.84 8.39 -23.17
C PHE A 265 -15.69 9.23 -23.72
N THR A 266 -15.72 10.52 -23.43
CA THR A 266 -14.66 11.48 -23.76
C THR A 266 -14.13 12.07 -22.46
N VAL A 267 -12.81 12.16 -22.33
CA VAL A 267 -12.22 12.88 -21.20
C VAL A 267 -12.21 14.38 -21.49
N MET A 268 -12.69 15.15 -20.52
CA MET A 268 -12.70 16.60 -20.54
C MET A 268 -11.80 17.15 -19.42
N THR A 269 -11.17 18.30 -19.69
CA THR A 269 -10.30 19.00 -18.73
C THR A 269 -10.56 20.51 -18.79
N GLY A 270 -10.31 21.21 -17.68
CA GLY A 270 -10.47 22.67 -17.61
C GLY A 270 -11.68 23.09 -16.77
N GLU A 271 -12.35 24.16 -17.19
CA GLU A 271 -13.55 24.65 -16.51
C GLU A 271 -14.78 23.83 -16.88
N GLY A 272 -15.58 23.49 -15.87
CA GLY A 272 -16.78 22.68 -16.04
C GLY A 272 -16.99 21.69 -14.90
N ALA A 273 -18.06 20.92 -15.03
CA ALA A 273 -18.40 19.81 -14.17
C ALA A 273 -19.14 18.74 -15.00
N PRO A 274 -18.91 17.45 -14.74
CA PRO A 274 -19.71 16.41 -15.34
C PRO A 274 -21.13 16.43 -14.79
N ARG A 275 -22.05 15.80 -15.52
CA ARG A 275 -23.33 15.34 -14.97
C ARG A 275 -23.15 14.44 -13.74
N ASP A 276 -24.25 14.24 -13.02
CA ASP A 276 -24.33 13.22 -11.98
C ASP A 276 -24.13 11.81 -12.57
N GLY A 277 -23.63 10.92 -11.71
CA GLY A 277 -23.47 9.50 -12.01
C GLY A 277 -24.80 8.85 -12.40
N THR A 278 -24.70 7.73 -13.12
CA THR A 278 -25.87 6.92 -13.50
C THR A 278 -26.39 6.07 -12.35
N VAL A 279 -25.66 5.92 -11.25
CA VAL A 279 -26.08 5.15 -10.07
C VAL A 279 -26.19 6.06 -8.85
N ASN A 280 -27.33 5.99 -8.17
CA ASN A 280 -27.58 6.71 -6.92
C ASN A 280 -28.17 5.76 -5.86
N ARG A 281 -28.76 6.29 -4.77
CA ARG A 281 -29.35 5.47 -3.68
C ARG A 281 -30.62 4.72 -4.08
N GLN A 282 -31.29 5.13 -5.16
CA GLN A 282 -32.57 4.58 -5.60
C GLN A 282 -32.44 3.56 -6.73
N GLY A 283 -31.35 3.62 -7.51
CA GLY A 283 -31.10 2.68 -8.59
C GLY A 283 -30.11 3.22 -9.62
N ALA A 284 -30.29 2.80 -10.86
CA ALA A 284 -29.53 3.25 -12.02
C ALA A 284 -30.40 3.99 -13.03
N THR A 285 -29.86 4.93 -13.80
CA THR A 285 -30.58 5.63 -14.88
C THR A 285 -29.93 5.35 -16.22
N CYS A 286 -30.73 4.99 -17.23
CA CYS A 286 -30.25 4.79 -18.59
C CYS A 286 -29.86 6.12 -19.23
N LEU A 287 -28.63 6.24 -19.74
CA LEU A 287 -28.18 7.44 -20.47
C LEU A 287 -28.87 7.64 -21.83
N VAL A 288 -29.45 6.58 -22.40
CA VAL A 288 -30.03 6.59 -23.76
C VAL A 288 -31.51 6.96 -23.75
N CYS A 289 -32.28 6.43 -22.82
CA CYS A 289 -33.74 6.61 -22.77
C CYS A 289 -34.24 7.16 -21.43
N ASP A 290 -33.34 7.57 -20.54
CA ASP A 290 -33.64 8.22 -19.26
C ASP A 290 -34.48 7.37 -18.28
N THR A 291 -34.70 6.09 -18.59
CA THR A 291 -35.42 5.15 -17.73
C THR A 291 -34.66 4.89 -16.43
N THR A 292 -35.34 5.06 -15.31
CA THR A 292 -34.87 4.65 -13.98
C THR A 292 -35.07 3.15 -13.80
N VAL A 293 -34.01 2.48 -13.37
CA VAL A 293 -33.88 1.03 -13.27
C VAL A 293 -33.58 0.67 -11.81
N PRO A 294 -34.43 -0.13 -11.14
CA PRO A 294 -34.21 -0.50 -9.75
C PRO A 294 -33.03 -1.47 -9.61
N PHE A 295 -32.42 -1.51 -8.42
CA PHE A 295 -31.32 -2.44 -8.13
C PHE A 295 -31.70 -3.92 -8.30
N SER A 296 -32.97 -4.28 -8.15
CA SER A 296 -33.44 -5.65 -8.39
C SER A 296 -33.13 -6.13 -9.81
N HIS A 297 -33.35 -5.27 -10.82
CA HIS A 297 -33.02 -5.54 -12.21
C HIS A 297 -31.50 -5.63 -12.41
N VAL A 298 -30.74 -4.65 -11.91
CA VAL A 298 -29.26 -4.63 -12.04
C VAL A 298 -28.64 -5.90 -11.43
N ARG A 299 -29.12 -6.33 -10.26
CA ARG A 299 -28.67 -7.54 -9.58
C ARG A 299 -29.09 -8.80 -10.34
N ALA A 300 -30.29 -8.83 -10.94
CA ALA A 300 -30.75 -9.95 -11.75
C ALA A 300 -29.87 -10.13 -13.01
N GLU A 301 -29.58 -9.04 -13.72
CA GLU A 301 -28.63 -9.04 -14.86
C GLU A 301 -27.24 -9.53 -14.45
N GLY A 302 -26.77 -9.10 -13.28
CA GLY A 302 -25.52 -9.58 -12.70
C GLY A 302 -25.49 -11.08 -12.45
N ARG A 303 -26.52 -11.61 -11.76
CA ARG A 303 -26.65 -13.06 -11.51
C ARG A 303 -26.81 -13.88 -12.79
N ALA A 304 -27.45 -13.31 -13.81
CA ALA A 304 -27.55 -13.89 -15.15
C ALA A 304 -26.24 -13.80 -15.97
N LYS A 305 -25.16 -13.24 -15.39
CA LYS A 305 -23.86 -13.03 -16.06
C LYS A 305 -23.96 -12.15 -17.31
N HIS A 306 -24.94 -11.25 -17.37
CA HIS A 306 -25.11 -10.25 -18.44
C HIS A 306 -24.33 -8.96 -18.20
N MET A 307 -23.56 -8.87 -17.11
CA MET A 307 -22.74 -7.69 -16.85
C MET A 307 -21.48 -7.67 -17.73
N GLU A 308 -21.35 -6.60 -18.52
CA GLU A 308 -20.16 -6.35 -19.33
C GLU A 308 -19.35 -5.18 -18.74
N GLN A 309 -18.37 -4.67 -19.51
CA GLN A 309 -17.48 -3.58 -19.13
C GLN A 309 -17.33 -2.57 -20.26
N LYS A 310 -17.31 -1.27 -19.92
CA LYS A 310 -17.06 -0.17 -20.86
C LYS A 310 -15.92 0.71 -20.34
N LEU A 311 -14.88 0.91 -21.14
CA LEU A 311 -13.73 1.75 -20.78
C LEU A 311 -14.16 3.22 -20.79
N MET A 312 -13.98 3.91 -19.67
CA MET A 312 -14.36 5.31 -19.47
C MET A 312 -13.21 6.28 -19.67
N ALA A 313 -12.03 5.92 -19.16
CA ALA A 313 -10.84 6.76 -19.24
C ALA A 313 -9.57 5.93 -19.08
N VAL A 314 -8.48 6.45 -19.62
CA VAL A 314 -7.12 5.94 -19.44
C VAL A 314 -6.34 6.96 -18.63
N VAL A 315 -5.56 6.51 -17.65
CA VAL A 315 -4.72 7.38 -16.81
C VAL A 315 -3.27 7.12 -17.18
N ALA A 316 -2.59 8.17 -17.66
CA ALA A 316 -1.16 8.16 -17.93
C ALA A 316 -0.42 9.02 -16.91
N GLU A 317 0.87 8.75 -16.71
CA GLU A 317 1.73 9.53 -15.83
C GLU A 317 3.04 9.86 -16.54
N ASP A 318 3.44 11.13 -16.44
CA ASP A 318 4.73 11.63 -16.88
C ASP A 318 5.33 12.55 -15.80
N GLU A 319 6.47 13.18 -16.11
CA GLU A 319 7.18 14.09 -15.21
C GLU A 319 6.33 15.28 -14.73
N ARG A 320 5.27 15.66 -15.47
CA ARG A 320 4.35 16.76 -15.12
C ARG A 320 3.15 16.28 -14.30
N GLY A 321 3.06 14.97 -14.06
CA GLY A 321 2.08 14.28 -13.23
C GLY A 321 1.04 13.50 -14.04
N ARG A 322 -0.08 13.19 -13.38
CA ARG A 322 -1.15 12.40 -13.99
C ARG A 322 -1.92 13.17 -15.06
N LYS A 323 -2.18 12.48 -16.16
CA LYS A 323 -3.05 12.91 -17.26
C LYS A 323 -4.16 11.90 -17.46
N TYR A 324 -5.31 12.39 -17.91
CA TYR A 324 -6.47 11.58 -18.23
C TYR A 324 -6.69 11.64 -19.74
N ILE A 325 -6.91 10.47 -20.35
CA ILE A 325 -6.93 10.30 -21.80
C ILE A 325 -8.25 9.63 -22.19
N THR A 326 -8.86 10.12 -23.28
CA THR A 326 -10.04 9.51 -23.89
C THR A 326 -9.73 8.08 -24.33
N PRO A 327 -10.59 7.10 -23.99
CA PRO A 327 -10.43 5.71 -24.41
C PRO A 327 -10.25 5.56 -25.92
N THR A 328 -9.27 4.75 -26.34
CA THR A 328 -9.15 4.30 -27.73
C THR A 328 -9.59 2.84 -27.85
N GLU A 329 -10.02 2.42 -29.04
CA GLU A 329 -10.40 1.03 -29.31
C GLU A 329 -9.25 0.05 -29.04
N GLN A 330 -8.01 0.46 -29.31
CA GLN A 330 -6.82 -0.36 -29.04
C GLN A 330 -6.73 -0.77 -27.57
N HIS A 331 -6.94 0.16 -26.62
CA HIS A 331 -6.91 -0.15 -25.20
C HIS A 331 -7.96 -1.20 -24.81
N VAL A 332 -9.13 -1.17 -25.44
CA VAL A 332 -10.20 -2.15 -25.21
C VAL A 332 -9.82 -3.51 -25.78
N VAL A 333 -9.35 -3.53 -27.03
CA VAL A 333 -8.94 -4.76 -27.72
C VAL A 333 -7.82 -5.48 -26.95
N PHE A 334 -6.77 -4.77 -26.55
CA PHE A 334 -5.66 -5.39 -25.80
C PHE A 334 -6.07 -5.87 -24.41
N ALA A 335 -6.95 -5.14 -23.71
CA ALA A 335 -7.50 -5.61 -22.44
C ALA A 335 -8.28 -6.92 -22.58
N ASN A 336 -9.06 -7.06 -23.66
CA ASN A 336 -9.88 -8.25 -23.92
C ASN A 336 -9.10 -9.44 -24.52
N LYS A 337 -7.89 -9.21 -25.03
CA LYS A 337 -7.00 -10.30 -25.48
C LYS A 337 -6.44 -11.14 -24.33
N ALA A 338 -6.45 -10.60 -23.11
CA ALA A 338 -5.94 -11.31 -21.93
C ALA A 338 -6.76 -12.58 -21.66
N LYS A 339 -6.07 -13.73 -21.60
CA LYS A 339 -6.65 -15.03 -21.29
C LYS A 339 -5.88 -15.64 -20.11
N PRO A 340 -6.43 -15.60 -18.88
CA PRO A 340 -5.75 -16.18 -17.73
C PRO A 340 -5.71 -17.71 -17.84
N SER A 341 -4.54 -18.29 -17.55
CA SER A 341 -4.30 -19.73 -17.41
C SER A 341 -4.83 -20.28 -16.09
N TRP A 342 -4.81 -19.46 -15.05
CA TRP A 342 -5.24 -19.83 -13.71
C TRP A 342 -6.21 -18.79 -13.13
N ARG A 343 -7.06 -19.22 -12.19
CA ARG A 343 -8.04 -18.37 -11.49
C ARG A 343 -8.17 -18.77 -10.01
N PRO A 344 -8.34 -17.82 -9.08
CA PRO A 344 -8.66 -18.12 -7.69
C PRO A 344 -10.16 -18.47 -7.55
N GLU A 345 -10.47 -19.77 -7.62
CA GLU A 345 -11.84 -20.31 -7.63
C GLU A 345 -12.50 -20.36 -6.25
N ALA A 346 -11.75 -20.07 -5.18
CA ALA A 346 -12.30 -20.05 -3.83
C ALA A 346 -13.48 -19.08 -3.72
N GLU A 347 -14.55 -19.54 -3.04
CA GLU A 347 -15.72 -18.73 -2.79
C GLU A 347 -15.42 -17.60 -1.81
N LEU A 348 -16.09 -16.47 -2.03
CA LEU A 348 -16.08 -15.35 -1.11
C LEU A 348 -16.80 -15.73 0.18
N TYR A 349 -16.22 -15.37 1.32
CA TYR A 349 -16.80 -15.65 2.63
C TYR A 349 -16.75 -14.44 3.56
N GLY A 350 -17.59 -14.45 4.60
CA GLY A 350 -17.62 -13.41 5.62
C GLY A 350 -17.81 -12.00 5.05
N LYS A 351 -16.97 -11.05 5.48
CA LYS A 351 -17.05 -9.64 5.05
C LYS A 351 -16.79 -9.44 3.56
N ALA A 352 -16.07 -10.36 2.90
CA ALA A 352 -15.82 -10.28 1.46
C ALA A 352 -17.08 -10.61 0.63
N ALA A 353 -18.04 -11.33 1.20
CA ALA A 353 -19.24 -11.82 0.52
C ALA A 353 -20.49 -10.92 0.70
N VAL A 354 -20.39 -9.77 1.38
CA VAL A 354 -21.59 -9.03 1.82
C VAL A 354 -22.42 -8.46 0.66
N ASN A 355 -21.77 -7.92 -0.38
CA ASN A 355 -22.48 -7.17 -1.43
C ASN A 355 -22.30 -7.76 -2.84
N VAL A 356 -21.10 -8.21 -3.17
CA VAL A 356 -20.74 -8.64 -4.52
C VAL A 356 -21.48 -9.90 -5.00
N PRO A 357 -21.84 -10.90 -4.14
CA PRO A 357 -22.62 -12.06 -4.58
C PRO A 357 -24.04 -11.71 -5.02
N LEU A 358 -24.61 -10.60 -4.55
CA LEU A 358 -25.92 -10.11 -5.01
C LEU A 358 -25.94 -9.86 -6.53
N TYR A 359 -24.76 -9.62 -7.11
CA TYR A 359 -24.52 -9.36 -8.52
C TYR A 359 -23.93 -10.57 -9.25
N GLY A 360 -23.93 -11.76 -8.65
CA GLY A 360 -23.39 -12.98 -9.26
C GLY A 360 -21.87 -13.09 -9.22
N LEU A 361 -21.17 -12.28 -8.41
CA LEU A 361 -19.73 -12.39 -8.19
C LEU A 361 -19.50 -13.17 -6.90
N THR A 362 -19.23 -14.47 -7.02
CA THR A 362 -19.23 -15.42 -5.88
C THR A 362 -17.85 -15.92 -5.52
N THR A 363 -16.89 -15.81 -6.44
CA THR A 363 -15.49 -16.24 -6.24
C THR A 363 -14.54 -15.05 -6.18
N PHE A 364 -13.32 -15.27 -5.66
CA PHE A 364 -12.27 -14.23 -5.73
C PHE A 364 -11.93 -13.87 -7.19
N ALA A 365 -11.98 -14.83 -8.12
CA ALA A 365 -11.72 -14.58 -9.53
C ALA A 365 -12.70 -13.57 -10.15
N ASP A 366 -13.97 -13.59 -9.74
CA ASP A 366 -15.02 -12.69 -10.25
C ASP A 366 -14.73 -11.19 -9.95
N LEU A 367 -13.86 -10.91 -8.96
CA LEU A 367 -13.50 -9.55 -8.55
C LEU A 367 -12.45 -8.90 -9.45
N PHE A 368 -11.84 -9.67 -10.35
CA PHE A 368 -10.77 -9.20 -11.23
C PHE A 368 -11.17 -9.29 -12.70
N THR A 369 -10.61 -8.41 -13.51
CA THR A 369 -10.64 -8.55 -14.97
C THR A 369 -9.69 -9.66 -15.42
N ASN A 370 -9.95 -10.25 -16.60
CA ASN A 370 -9.02 -11.22 -17.19
C ASN A 370 -7.58 -10.68 -17.29
N ARG A 371 -7.42 -9.39 -17.63
CA ARG A 371 -6.09 -8.74 -17.68
C ARG A 371 -5.43 -8.63 -16.31
N GLN A 372 -6.19 -8.32 -15.25
CA GLN A 372 -5.66 -8.33 -13.89
C GLN A 372 -5.26 -9.74 -13.44
N LEU A 373 -6.06 -10.75 -13.77
CA LEU A 373 -5.74 -12.15 -13.46
C LEU A 373 -4.45 -12.59 -14.15
N VAL A 374 -4.29 -12.30 -15.45
CA VAL A 374 -3.04 -12.58 -16.18
C VAL A 374 -1.83 -11.92 -15.52
N ALA A 375 -1.95 -10.67 -15.07
CA ALA A 375 -0.86 -9.99 -14.38
C ALA A 375 -0.53 -10.62 -13.02
N LEU A 376 -1.54 -10.91 -12.21
CA LEU A 376 -1.34 -11.56 -10.90
C LEU A 376 -0.70 -12.94 -11.04
N ASP A 377 -1.16 -13.74 -12.01
CA ASP A 377 -0.61 -15.06 -12.36
C ASP A 377 0.86 -14.93 -12.77
N THR A 378 1.15 -14.01 -13.70
CA THR A 378 2.52 -13.74 -14.19
C THR A 378 3.46 -13.34 -13.04
N PHE A 379 3.04 -12.44 -12.15
CA PHE A 379 3.88 -12.05 -11.02
C PHE A 379 4.06 -13.18 -10.00
N SER A 380 3.03 -14.01 -9.77
CA SER A 380 3.12 -15.18 -8.90
C SER A 380 4.18 -16.17 -9.40
N ASP A 381 4.17 -16.48 -10.70
CA ASP A 381 5.16 -17.36 -11.32
C ASP A 381 6.57 -16.77 -11.25
N LEU A 382 6.70 -15.49 -11.57
CA LEU A 382 7.98 -14.79 -11.55
C LEU A 382 8.63 -14.74 -10.17
N VAL A 383 7.86 -14.74 -9.07
CA VAL A 383 8.45 -14.85 -7.72
C VAL A 383 9.18 -16.18 -7.55
N SER A 384 8.57 -17.27 -7.98
CA SER A 384 9.16 -18.61 -7.94
C SER A 384 10.39 -18.73 -8.85
N GLU A 385 10.37 -18.09 -10.01
CA GLU A 385 11.51 -18.07 -10.94
C GLU A 385 12.65 -17.17 -10.43
N ALA A 386 12.35 -15.98 -9.91
CA ALA A 386 13.33 -15.09 -9.31
C ALA A 386 14.11 -15.80 -8.20
N ARG A 387 13.43 -16.61 -7.39
CA ARG A 387 14.08 -17.46 -6.37
C ARG A 387 15.14 -18.39 -6.98
N LYS A 388 14.89 -18.98 -8.16
CA LYS A 388 15.86 -19.86 -8.84
C LYS A 388 17.06 -19.07 -9.34
N GLU A 389 16.83 -17.89 -9.92
CA GLU A 389 17.93 -17.00 -10.35
C GLU A 389 18.78 -16.57 -9.15
N VAL A 390 18.16 -16.18 -8.02
CA VAL A 390 18.88 -15.86 -6.77
C VAL A 390 19.78 -17.01 -6.32
N TYR A 391 19.31 -18.26 -6.34
CA TYR A 391 20.12 -19.42 -5.95
C TYR A 391 21.23 -19.77 -6.94
N LYS A 392 21.06 -19.41 -8.21
CA LYS A 392 22.08 -19.63 -9.24
C LYS A 392 23.22 -18.62 -9.12
N ASP A 393 22.90 -17.39 -8.71
CA ASP A 393 23.86 -16.29 -8.58
C ASP A 393 24.56 -16.25 -7.21
N ALA A 394 23.95 -16.85 -6.18
CA ALA A 394 24.52 -17.03 -4.84
C ALA A 394 25.59 -18.12 -4.81
#